data_AF-A0A2G2DXD1-F1
#
_entry.id   AF-A0A2G2DXD1-F1
#
_cell.length_a   1.000
_cell.length_b   1.000
_cell.length_c   1.000
_cell.angle_alpha   90.00
_cell.angle_beta   90.00
_cell.angle_gamma   90.00
#
_symmetry.space_group_name_H-M   'P 1'
#
loop_
_entity.id
_entity.type
_entity.pdbx_description
1 polymer ?
#
loop_
_entity_poly.entity_id
_entity_poly.type
_entity_poly.pdbx_seq_one_letter_code
_entity_poly.pdbx_strand_id
1 'polypeptide(L)'
;MNKPIDVRHFFLEITHAYEVFHENVDTLSHNLPSYSPPELTVQFQKLDKKRNNLSRLDKELIQIVRLAGDEIEAEPFVDDYRTAFSLATAACDNLQQSLQLLRFSLLSKNKKID
;
A
#
# COMPACT_ATOMS: atom_id res chain seq x y z
N MET A 1 -24.67 13.62 14.83
CA MET A 1 -23.79 13.58 16.02
C MET A 1 -22.41 13.14 15.55
N ASN A 2 -21.43 14.03 15.52
CA ASN A 2 -20.04 13.65 15.25
C ASN A 2 -19.49 13.00 16.53
N LYS A 3 -19.15 11.72 16.45
CA LYS A 3 -18.45 11.02 17.53
C LYS A 3 -17.04 11.61 17.61
N PRO A 4 -16.52 11.98 18.80
CA PRO A 4 -15.14 12.43 18.92
C PRO A 4 -14.21 11.33 18.37
N ILE A 5 -13.29 11.75 17.49
CA ILE A 5 -12.27 10.88 16.93
C ILE A 5 -11.11 10.85 17.92
N ASP A 6 -10.75 9.67 18.39
CA ASP A 6 -9.48 9.46 19.09
C ASP A 6 -8.38 9.46 18.04
N VAL A 7 -7.66 10.59 17.94
CA VAL A 7 -6.60 10.81 16.95
C VAL A 7 -5.52 9.76 17.09
N ARG A 8 -5.12 9.41 18.32
CA ARG A 8 -4.08 8.40 18.55
C ARG A 8 -4.53 7.04 18.06
N HIS A 9 -5.76 6.64 18.38
CA HIS A 9 -6.33 5.38 17.88
C HIS A 9 -6.41 5.35 16.35
N PHE A 10 -6.82 6.46 15.74
CA PHE A 10 -6.85 6.59 14.29
C PHE A 10 -5.45 6.40 13.66
N PHE A 11 -4.41 7.03 14.22
CA PHE A 11 -3.05 6.86 13.72
C PHE A 11 -2.56 5.41 13.85
N LEU A 12 -2.90 4.71 14.94
CA LEU A 12 -2.61 3.28 15.07
C LEU A 12 -3.34 2.45 13.99
N GLU A 13 -4.61 2.76 13.70
CA GLU A 13 -5.38 2.06 12.65
C GLU A 13 -4.78 2.26 11.26
N ILE A 14 -4.48 3.51 10.88
CA ILE A 14 -3.94 3.81 9.55
C ILE A 14 -2.51 3.30 9.37
N THR A 15 -1.67 3.41 10.40
CA THR A 15 -0.31 2.82 10.38
C THR A 15 -0.39 1.31 10.14
N HIS A 16 -1.20 0.61 10.94
CA HIS A 16 -1.37 -0.84 10.77
C HIS A 16 -1.92 -1.20 9.39
N ALA A 17 -2.86 -0.42 8.86
CA ALA A 17 -3.40 -0.65 7.52
C ALA A 17 -2.32 -0.51 6.44
N TYR A 18 -1.39 0.45 6.56
CA TYR A 18 -0.27 0.62 5.65
C TYR A 18 0.78 -0.50 5.80
N GLU A 19 1.08 -0.95 7.02
CA GLU A 19 1.97 -2.10 7.28
C GLU A 19 1.43 -3.38 6.64
N VAL A 20 0.15 -3.69 6.87
CA VAL A 20 -0.51 -4.85 6.25
C VAL A 20 -0.49 -4.72 4.74
N PHE A 21 -0.77 -3.53 4.20
CA PHE A 21 -0.73 -3.31 2.76
C PHE A 21 0.68 -3.54 2.19
N HIS A 22 1.70 -2.97 2.82
CA HIS A 22 3.11 -3.18 2.50
C HIS A 22 3.46 -4.67 2.44
N GLU A 23 3.18 -5.44 3.51
CA GLU A 23 3.47 -6.88 3.55
C GLU A 23 2.78 -7.67 2.43
N ASN A 24 1.55 -7.28 2.07
CA ASN A 24 0.81 -7.93 0.99
C ASN A 24 1.42 -7.63 -0.39
N VAL A 25 1.86 -6.38 -0.61
CA VAL A 25 2.54 -5.98 -1.85
C VAL A 25 3.88 -6.68 -1.97
N ASP A 26 4.67 -6.72 -0.90
CA ASP A 26 5.94 -7.42 -0.86
C ASP A 26 5.77 -8.91 -1.10
N THR A 27 4.78 -9.56 -0.45
CA THR A 27 4.47 -10.97 -0.68
C THR A 27 4.11 -11.24 -2.14
N LEU A 28 3.32 -10.36 -2.76
CA LEU A 28 2.99 -10.49 -4.18
C LEU A 28 4.22 -10.34 -5.07
N SER A 29 5.07 -9.35 -4.78
CA SER A 29 6.29 -9.07 -5.55
C SER A 29 7.26 -10.26 -5.50
N HIS A 30 7.53 -10.81 -4.32
CA HIS A 30 8.42 -11.96 -4.13
C HIS A 30 7.89 -13.23 -4.81
N ASN A 31 6.57 -13.43 -4.80
CA ASN A 31 5.95 -14.62 -5.37
C ASN A 31 5.49 -14.45 -6.82
N LEU A 32 5.76 -13.29 -7.43
CA LEU A 32 5.31 -12.96 -8.79
C LEU A 32 5.65 -14.04 -9.83
N PRO A 33 6.85 -14.65 -9.85
CA PRO A 33 7.19 -15.69 -10.83
C PRO A 33 6.43 -17.01 -10.63
N SER A 34 5.90 -17.23 -9.42
CA SER A 34 5.21 -18.48 -9.03
C SER A 34 3.72 -18.45 -9.33
N TYR A 35 3.15 -17.27 -9.57
CA TYR A 35 1.72 -17.13 -9.85
C TYR A 35 1.40 -17.33 -11.33
N SER A 36 0.35 -18.11 -11.59
CA SER A 36 -0.33 -18.11 -12.89
C SER A 36 -1.11 -16.80 -13.13
N PRO A 37 -1.47 -16.47 -14.38
CA PRO A 37 -2.24 -15.26 -14.66
C PRO A 37 -3.59 -15.16 -13.92
N PRO A 38 -4.39 -16.24 -13.78
CA PRO A 38 -5.60 -16.20 -12.96
C PRO A 38 -5.31 -15.93 -11.48
N GLU A 39 -4.25 -16.50 -10.92
CA GLU A 39 -3.87 -16.27 -9.52
C GLU A 39 -3.41 -14.83 -9.29
N LEU A 40 -2.63 -14.25 -10.22
CA LEU A 40 -2.26 -12.83 -10.17
C LEU A 40 -3.49 -11.93 -10.12
N THR A 41 -4.50 -12.20 -10.96
CA THR A 41 -5.76 -11.45 -10.96
C THR A 41 -6.41 -11.48 -9.57
N VAL A 42 -6.46 -12.64 -8.92
CA VAL A 42 -7.02 -12.79 -7.57
C VAL A 42 -6.19 -12.01 -6.53
N GLN A 43 -4.87 -12.00 -6.63
CA GLN A 43 -4.04 -11.23 -5.69
C GLN A 43 -4.20 -9.72 -5.88
N PHE A 44 -4.26 -9.22 -7.12
CA PHE A 44 -4.51 -7.80 -7.39
C PHE A 44 -5.88 -7.36 -6.89
N GLN A 45 -6.93 -8.18 -7.04
CA GLN A 45 -8.24 -7.88 -6.47
C GLN A 45 -8.22 -7.78 -4.94
N LYS A 46 -7.39 -8.58 -4.25
CA LYS A 46 -7.21 -8.47 -2.79
C LYS A 46 -6.48 -7.18 -2.42
N LEU A 47 -5.47 -6.78 -3.19
CA LEU A 47 -4.77 -5.50 -3.00
C LEU A 47 -5.71 -4.31 -3.23
N ASP A 48 -6.54 -4.33 -4.28
CA ASP A 48 -7.50 -3.27 -4.57
C ASP A 48 -8.47 -3.03 -3.40
N LYS A 49 -8.97 -4.10 -2.78
CA LYS A 49 -9.82 -3.99 -1.58
C LYS A 49 -9.10 -3.30 -0.43
N LYS A 50 -7.83 -3.64 -0.17
CA LYS A 50 -7.02 -3.02 0.88
C LYS A 50 -6.72 -1.55 0.55
N ARG A 51 -6.34 -1.26 -0.69
CA ARG A 51 -6.13 0.11 -1.19
C ARG A 51 -7.38 0.97 -1.05
N ASN A 52 -8.55 0.41 -1.27
CA ASN A 52 -9.81 1.14 -1.08
C ASN A 52 -10.07 1.48 0.40
N ASN A 53 -9.69 0.58 1.33
CA ASN A 53 -9.72 0.90 2.76
C ASN A 53 -8.71 2.01 3.11
N LEU A 54 -7.48 1.95 2.59
CA LEU A 54 -6.48 3.00 2.78
C LEU A 54 -6.99 4.36 2.24
N SER A 55 -7.57 4.39 1.04
CA SER A 55 -8.15 5.61 0.46
C SER A 55 -9.26 6.22 1.32
N ARG A 56 -10.02 5.41 2.08
CA ARG A 56 -10.97 5.93 3.07
C ARG A 56 -10.22 6.56 4.25
N LEU A 57 -9.25 5.85 4.82
CA LEU A 57 -8.45 6.32 5.95
C LEU A 57 -7.66 7.61 5.59
N ASP A 58 -7.07 7.69 4.41
CA ASP A 58 -6.37 8.89 3.93
C ASP A 58 -7.28 10.12 3.90
N LYS A 59 -8.56 9.94 3.53
CA LYS A 59 -9.54 11.05 3.56
C LYS A 59 -9.84 11.51 4.98
N GLU A 60 -9.91 10.59 5.93
CA GLU A 60 -10.10 10.90 7.35
C GLU A 60 -8.84 11.58 7.93
N LEU A 61 -7.64 11.10 7.56
CA LEU A 61 -6.37 11.72 7.94
C LEU A 61 -6.29 13.18 7.46
N ILE A 62 -6.68 13.44 6.21
CA ILE A 62 -6.71 14.82 5.68
C ILE A 62 -7.62 15.72 6.52
N GLN A 63 -8.74 15.20 7.03
CA GLN A 63 -9.63 15.98 7.90
C GLN A 63 -8.99 16.24 9.28
N ILE A 64 -8.32 15.24 9.85
CA ILE A 64 -7.60 15.39 11.13
C ILE A 64 -6.49 16.42 11.01
N VAL A 65 -5.63 16.30 9.99
CA VAL A 65 -4.52 17.25 9.75
C VAL A 65 -5.04 18.67 9.52
N ARG A 66 -6.18 18.84 8.85
CA ARG A 66 -6.80 20.17 8.66
C ARG A 66 -7.31 20.80 9.96
N LEU A 67 -7.73 19.99 10.93
CA LEU A 67 -8.34 20.47 12.18
C LEU A 67 -7.34 20.61 13.32
N ALA A 68 -6.31 19.78 13.34
CA ALA A 68 -5.39 19.64 14.48
C ALA A 68 -3.93 19.39 14.04
N GLY A 69 -3.56 19.80 12.83
CA GLY A 69 -2.25 19.48 12.23
C GLY A 69 -1.07 19.97 13.04
N ASP A 70 -1.14 21.23 13.51
CA ASP A 70 -0.06 21.86 14.29
C ASP A 70 0.10 21.19 15.65
N GLU A 71 -1.00 20.72 16.25
CA GLU A 71 -0.98 20.05 17.56
C GLU A 71 -0.43 18.63 17.51
N ILE A 72 -0.54 17.95 16.36
CA ILE A 72 -0.14 16.54 16.23
C ILE A 72 1.19 16.35 15.50
N GLU A 73 1.75 17.39 14.87
CA GLU A 73 2.93 17.26 14.01
C GLU A 73 4.13 16.60 14.72
N ALA A 74 4.34 16.93 15.99
CA ALA A 74 5.47 16.43 16.80
C ALA A 74 5.16 15.11 17.53
N GLU A 75 3.99 14.51 17.29
CA GLU A 75 3.59 13.29 17.99
C GLU A 75 4.23 12.04 17.35
N PRO A 76 4.78 11.09 18.14
CA PRO A 76 5.49 9.93 17.62
C PRO A 76 4.68 9.06 16.65
N PHE A 77 3.37 8.96 16.87
CA PHE A 77 2.48 8.18 16.02
C PHE A 77 2.35 8.73 14.59
N VAL A 78 2.67 10.01 14.37
CA VAL A 78 2.74 10.60 13.01
C VAL A 78 3.95 10.08 12.27
N ASP A 79 5.09 9.94 12.93
CA ASP A 79 6.31 9.41 12.32
C ASP A 79 6.22 7.90 12.04
N ASP A 80 5.56 7.15 12.92
CA ASP A 80 5.24 5.73 12.69
C ASP A 80 4.38 5.58 11.41
N TYR A 81 3.33 6.40 11.28
CA TYR A 81 2.50 6.44 10.08
C TYR A 81 3.31 6.80 8.83
N ARG A 82 4.12 7.87 8.88
CA ARG A 82 4.97 8.30 7.76
C ARG A 82 5.91 7.20 7.30
N THR A 83 6.47 6.45 8.26
CA THR A 83 7.34 5.29 7.99
C THR A 83 6.56 4.19 7.28
N ALA A 84 5.42 3.76 7.82
CA ALA A 84 4.57 2.74 7.21
C ALA A 84 4.10 3.13 5.80
N PHE A 85 3.67 4.39 5.60
CA PHE A 85 3.31 4.94 4.31
C PHE A 85 4.47 4.87 3.30
N SER A 86 5.67 5.26 3.74
CA SER A 86 6.86 5.27 2.88
C SER A 86 7.27 3.85 2.47
N LEU A 87 7.22 2.89 3.40
CA LEU A 87 7.48 1.48 3.12
C LEU A 87 6.47 0.89 2.13
N ALA A 88 5.17 1.15 2.34
CA ALA A 88 4.13 0.73 1.41
C ALA A 88 4.31 1.31 0.01
N THR A 89 4.71 2.58 -0.09
CA THR A 89 5.01 3.23 -1.37
C THR A 89 6.19 2.58 -2.07
N ALA A 90 7.29 2.35 -1.34
CA ALA A 90 8.47 1.70 -1.88
C ALA A 90 8.18 0.26 -2.36
N ALA A 91 7.36 -0.50 -1.62
CA ALA A 91 6.94 -1.84 -2.06
C ALA A 91 6.10 -1.80 -3.35
N CYS A 92 5.21 -0.81 -3.50
CA CYS A 92 4.47 -0.60 -4.75
C CYS A 92 5.40 -0.32 -5.93
N ASP A 93 6.40 0.54 -5.74
CA ASP A 93 7.40 0.85 -6.77
C ASP A 93 8.20 -0.40 -7.16
N ASN A 94 8.62 -1.20 -6.17
CA ASN A 94 9.32 -2.46 -6.39
C ASN A 94 8.46 -3.48 -7.15
N LEU A 95 7.17 -3.60 -6.81
CA LEU A 95 6.23 -4.46 -7.53
C LEU A 95 6.05 -3.99 -8.98
N GLN A 96 5.91 -2.69 -9.21
CA GLN A 96 5.80 -2.13 -10.56
C GLN A 96 7.04 -2.46 -11.39
N GLN A 97 8.24 -2.28 -10.85
CA GLN A 97 9.49 -2.62 -11.52
C GLN A 97 9.56 -4.12 -11.83
N SER A 98 9.18 -4.97 -10.88
CA SER A 98 9.16 -6.43 -11.05
C SER A 98 8.20 -6.87 -12.17
N LEU A 99 7.01 -6.27 -12.24
CA LEU A 99 6.04 -6.49 -13.32
C LEU A 99 6.56 -6.03 -14.68
N GLN A 100 7.28 -4.89 -14.74
CA GLN A 100 7.90 -4.41 -15.97
C GLN A 100 8.98 -5.38 -16.46
N LEU A 101 9.85 -5.86 -15.57
CA LEU A 101 10.88 -6.85 -15.89
C LEU A 101 10.27 -8.16 -16.38
N LEU A 102 9.22 -8.65 -15.71
CA LEU A 102 8.49 -9.83 -16.14
C LEU A 102 7.91 -9.66 -17.56
N ARG A 103 7.29 -8.50 -17.83
CA ARG A 103 6.76 -8.17 -19.16
C ARG A 103 7.86 -8.19 -20.22
N PHE A 104 9.02 -7.58 -19.97
CA PHE A 104 10.14 -7.60 -20.92
C PHE A 104 10.68 -9.01 -21.17
N SER A 105 10.77 -9.84 -20.12
CA SER A 105 11.18 -11.25 -20.23
C SER A 105 10.24 -12.05 -21.13
N LEU A 106 8.93 -11.87 -20.99
CA LEU A 106 7.92 -12.53 -21.82
C LEU A 106 7.97 -12.07 -23.28
N LEU A 107 8.12 -10.76 -23.52
CA LEU A 107 8.21 -10.20 -24.88
C LEU A 107 9.50 -10.61 -25.61
N SER A 108 10.62 -10.72 -24.89
CA SER A 108 11.90 -11.12 -25.49
C SER A 108 11.96 -12.62 -25.80
N LYS A 109 11.32 -13.47 -25.01
CA LYS A 109 11.18 -14.91 -25.31
C LYS A 109 10.36 -15.15 -26.58
N ASN A 110 9.31 -14.38 -26.81
CA ASN A 110 8.48 -14.50 -28.02
C ASN A 110 9.18 -14.06 -29.31
N LYS A 111 10.30 -13.31 -29.23
CA LYS A 111 11.09 -12.88 -30.40
C LYS A 111 12.19 -13.86 -30.83
N LYS A 112 12.41 -14.96 -30.09
CA LYS A 112 13.42 -15.99 -30.44
C LYS A 112 12.84 -17.17 -31.22
N ILE A 113 11.61 -17.04 -31.70
CA ILE A 113 10.92 -18.03 -32.54
C ILE A 113 10.65 -17.35 -33.89
N ASP A 114 11.71 -17.07 -34.64
CA ASP A 114 11.70 -16.76 -36.08
C ASP A 114 13.06 -17.15 -36.65
#